data_AF-A0AA95SEI0-F1
#
_entry.id   AF-A0AA95SEI0-F1
#
_cell.length_a   1.000
_cell.length_b   1.000
_cell.length_c   1.000
_cell.angle_alpha   90.00
_cell.angle_beta   90.00
_cell.angle_gamma   90.00
#
_symmetry.space_group_name_H-M   'P 1'
#
loop_
_entity.id
_entity.type
_entity.pdbx_description
1 polymer ?
#
loop_
_entity_poly.entity_id
_entity_poly.type
_entity_poly.pdbx_seq_one_letter_code
_entity_poly.pdbx_strand_id
1 'polypeptide(L)'
;MENLFFQSNPQKRKTKRGKINKGTEKVNSGAQVKHDHRRKILGETSNHHNLVFCNYKGNIMVPSELTRAFKRSLKAANLPDSRFHD
;
A
#
# COMPACT_ATOMS: atom_id res chain seq x y z
N MET A 1 -0.26 4.25 -20.91
CA MET A 1 0.99 3.93 -20.17
C MET A 1 0.61 3.00 -19.04
N GLU A 2 1.16 1.78 -19.00
CA GLU A 2 0.86 0.78 -17.96
C GLU A 2 1.72 1.04 -16.73
N ASN A 3 1.10 1.22 -15.55
CA ASN A 3 1.82 1.38 -14.29
C ASN A 3 2.16 0.01 -13.69
N LEU A 4 3.43 -0.37 -13.76
CA LEU A 4 3.95 -1.62 -13.23
C LEU A 4 4.23 -1.52 -11.72
N PHE A 5 3.64 -2.41 -10.93
CA PHE A 5 3.97 -2.61 -9.52
C PHE A 5 4.91 -3.80 -9.35
N PHE A 6 6.12 -3.59 -8.82
CA PHE A 6 7.09 -4.64 -8.55
C PHE A 6 7.21 -4.90 -7.05
N GLN A 7 6.88 -6.11 -6.61
CA GLN A 7 7.32 -6.65 -5.33
C GLN A 7 8.64 -7.39 -5.53
N SER A 8 9.75 -6.87 -5.00
CA SER A 8 11.05 -7.53 -5.04
C SER A 8 11.21 -8.44 -3.81
N ASN A 9 11.20 -9.76 -4.02
CA ASN A 9 11.61 -10.73 -3.01
C ASN A 9 13.10 -11.06 -3.22
N PRO A 10 13.98 -10.95 -2.21
CA PRO A 10 15.44 -11.09 -2.41
C PRO A 10 15.92 -12.52 -2.66
N GLN A 11 15.10 -13.54 -2.36
CA GLN A 11 15.45 -14.94 -2.63
C GLN A 11 14.72 -15.45 -3.88
N LYS A 12 15.48 -15.63 -4.98
CA LYS A 12 15.09 -16.30 -6.25
C LYS A 12 14.00 -15.59 -7.07
N ARG A 13 14.41 -14.66 -7.94
CA ARG A 13 13.50 -13.82 -8.74
C ARG A 13 12.96 -14.53 -9.99
N LYS A 14 11.72 -15.01 -9.93
CA LYS A 14 10.80 -14.99 -11.09
C LYS A 14 9.89 -13.77 -10.92
N THR A 15 10.02 -12.77 -11.79
CA THR A 15 9.07 -11.65 -11.82
C THR A 15 7.73 -12.17 -12.34
N LYS A 16 6.73 -12.27 -11.47
CA LYS A 16 5.35 -12.55 -11.88
C LYS A 16 4.63 -11.23 -12.11
N ARG A 17 4.05 -11.07 -13.29
CA ARG A 17 3.15 -9.94 -13.60
C ARG A 17 1.73 -10.35 -13.21
N GLY A 18 1.09 -9.57 -12.35
CA GLY A 18 -0.34 -9.70 -12.03
C GLY A 18 -1.16 -8.71 -12.84
N LYS A 19 -2.36 -9.08 -13.27
CA LYS A 19 -3.32 -8.12 -13.83
C LYS A 19 -3.97 -7.35 -12.69
N ILE A 20 -4.08 -6.04 -12.84
CA ILE A 20 -4.74 -5.14 -11.88
C ILE A 20 -6.16 -4.88 -12.42
N ASN A 21 -7.17 -4.91 -11.55
CA ASN A 21 -8.55 -4.60 -11.93
C ASN A 21 -8.80 -3.09 -11.90
N LYS A 22 -9.77 -2.59 -12.68
CA LYS A 22 -10.10 -1.14 -12.74
C LYS A 22 -10.44 -0.51 -11.37
N GLY A 23 -11.01 -1.29 -10.45
CA GLY A 23 -11.29 -0.83 -9.09
C GLY A 23 -10.02 -0.55 -8.28
N THR A 24 -9.03 -1.43 -8.39
CA THR A 24 -7.73 -1.27 -7.72
C THR A 24 -6.88 -0.16 -8.33
N GLU A 25 -7.03 0.14 -9.62
CA GLU A 25 -6.36 1.29 -10.26
C GLU A 25 -6.77 2.63 -9.64
N LYS A 26 -8.06 2.81 -9.33
CA LYS A 26 -8.57 4.02 -8.68
C LYS A 26 -8.00 4.22 -7.27
N VAL A 27 -7.83 3.14 -6.52
CA VAL A 27 -7.24 3.19 -5.17
C VAL A 27 -5.78 3.59 -5.26
N ASN A 28 -5.04 3.01 -6.21
CA ASN A 28 -3.63 3.31 -6.43
C ASN A 28 -3.41 4.75 -6.90
N SER A 29 -4.25 5.26 -7.82
CA SER A 29 -4.14 6.65 -8.28
C SER A 29 -4.48 7.65 -7.16
N GLY A 30 -5.51 7.37 -6.34
CA GLY A 30 -5.82 8.18 -5.16
C GLY A 30 -4.70 8.18 -4.11
N ALA A 31 -4.04 7.04 -3.90
CA ALA A 31 -2.88 6.95 -3.03
C ALA A 31 -1.70 7.77 -3.58
N GLN A 32 -1.44 7.69 -4.88
CA GLN A 32 -0.39 8.45 -5.55
C GLN A 32 -0.60 9.97 -5.44
N VAL A 33 -1.84 10.46 -5.64
CA VAL A 33 -2.13 11.90 -5.51
C VAL A 33 -1.89 12.39 -4.08
N LYS A 34 -2.32 11.63 -3.08
CA LYS A 34 -2.07 11.96 -1.66
C LYS A 34 -0.58 11.91 -1.32
N HIS A 35 0.15 11.00 -1.94
CA HIS A 35 1.60 10.87 -1.81
C HIS A 35 2.32 12.08 -2.39
N ASP A 36 2.01 12.46 -3.63
CA ASP A 36 2.63 13.59 -4.31
C ASP A 36 2.34 14.92 -3.59
N HIS A 37 1.13 15.08 -3.05
CA HIS A 37 0.77 16.21 -2.21
C HIS A 37 1.63 16.30 -0.94
N ARG A 38 1.82 15.19 -0.22
CA ARG A 38 2.66 15.14 0.98
C ARG A 38 4.12 15.39 0.67
N ARG A 39 4.63 14.84 -0.43
CA ARG A 39 6.00 15.12 -0.90
C ARG A 39 6.19 16.61 -1.14
N LYS A 40 5.20 17.30 -1.72
CA LYS A 40 5.24 18.75 -1.94
C LYS A 40 5.26 19.55 -0.63
N ILE A 41 4.56 19.09 0.41
CA ILE A 41 4.51 19.77 1.72
C ILE A 41 5.77 19.52 2.54
N LEU A 42 6.26 18.28 2.59
CA LEU A 42 7.36 17.87 3.46
C LEU A 42 8.75 18.15 2.87
N GLY A 43 8.85 18.43 1.56
CA GLY A 43 10.11 18.80 0.91
C GLY A 43 11.16 17.69 1.02
N GLU A 44 12.41 18.07 1.31
CA GLU A 44 13.55 17.14 1.37
C GLU A 44 13.51 16.16 2.55
N THR A 45 12.70 16.42 3.57
CA THR A 45 12.52 15.48 4.71
C THR A 45 11.65 14.26 4.35
N SER A 46 11.07 14.28 3.16
CA SER A 46 10.17 13.27 2.60
C SER A 46 10.93 12.02 2.13
N ASN A 47 11.30 11.12 3.04
CA ASN A 47 12.01 9.88 2.71
C ASN A 47 11.05 8.72 2.32
N HIS A 48 10.41 8.81 1.16
CA HIS A 48 9.34 7.88 0.76
C HIS A 48 9.81 6.60 0.05
N HIS A 49 11.12 6.42 -0.16
CA HIS A 49 11.72 5.21 -0.74
C HIS A 49 11.02 4.62 -1.99
N ASN A 50 10.30 5.43 -2.77
CA ASN A 50 9.45 5.01 -3.90
C ASN A 50 8.40 3.93 -3.54
N LEU A 51 7.90 3.96 -2.30
CA LEU A 51 6.86 3.03 -1.84
C LEU A 51 5.47 3.49 -2.28
N VAL A 52 4.66 2.57 -2.82
CA VAL A 52 3.26 2.86 -3.19
C VAL A 52 2.36 2.97 -1.95
N PHE A 53 2.63 2.16 -0.92
CA PHE A 53 1.94 2.22 0.36
C PHE A 53 2.97 2.47 1.46
N CYS A 54 2.94 3.67 2.03
CA CYS A 54 3.80 4.07 3.12
C CYS A 54 2.96 4.48 4.34
N ASN A 55 3.58 4.43 5.52
CA ASN A 55 2.96 5.02 6.71
C ASN A 55 2.98 6.56 6.63
N TYR A 56 2.46 7.23 7.67
CA TYR A 56 2.39 8.68 7.71
C TYR A 56 3.75 9.39 7.68
N LYS A 57 4.85 8.67 7.97
CA LYS A 57 6.23 9.17 7.91
C LYS A 57 6.93 8.87 6.58
N GLY A 58 6.26 8.23 5.63
CA GLY A 58 6.88 7.80 4.36
C GLY A 58 7.65 6.48 4.46
N ASN A 59 7.68 5.82 5.61
CA ASN A 59 8.37 4.54 5.78
C ASN A 59 7.51 3.34 5.37
N ILE A 60 8.14 2.18 5.26
CA ILE A 60 7.46 0.89 5.08
C ILE A 60 6.44 0.71 6.21
N MET A 61 5.21 0.37 5.81
CA MET A 61 4.13 0.11 6.74
C MET A 61 4.38 -1.20 7.49
N VAL A 62 4.24 -1.19 8.81
CA VAL A 62 4.51 -2.39 9.62
C VAL A 62 3.32 -3.37 9.46
N PRO A 63 3.56 -4.67 9.21
CA PRO A 63 2.47 -5.63 9.01
C PRO A 63 1.46 -5.67 10.16
N SER A 64 1.91 -5.51 11.40
CA SER A 64 1.03 -5.48 12.58
C SER A 64 0.04 -4.32 12.57
N GLU A 65 0.44 -3.15 12.03
CA GLU A 65 -0.46 -2.01 11.86
C GLU A 65 -1.56 -2.30 10.85
N LEU A 66 -1.20 -2.99 9.75
CA LEU A 66 -2.14 -3.41 8.72
C LEU A 66 -3.14 -4.44 9.26
N THR A 67 -2.66 -5.46 9.98
CA THR A 67 -3.53 -6.45 10.62
C THR A 67 -4.47 -5.78 11.63
N ARG A 68 -3.96 -4.84 12.44
CA ARG A 68 -4.78 -4.09 13.40
C ARG A 68 -5.85 -3.26 12.70
N ALA A 69 -5.49 -2.56 11.61
CA ALA A 69 -6.44 -1.78 10.83
C ALA A 69 -7.53 -2.70 10.22
N PHE A 70 -7.15 -3.84 9.66
CA PHE A 70 -8.07 -4.83 9.12
C PHE A 70 -9.08 -5.33 10.16
N LYS A 71 -8.60 -5.80 11.32
CA LYS A 71 -9.47 -6.27 12.41
C LYS A 71 -10.43 -5.19 12.91
N ARG A 72 -9.99 -3.93 12.97
CA ARG A 72 -10.86 -2.79 13.30
C ARG A 72 -11.94 -2.58 12.25
N SER A 73 -11.60 -2.69 10.97
CA SER A 73 -12.57 -2.57 9.86
C SER A 73 -13.62 -3.68 9.88
N LEU A 74 -13.23 -4.93 10.16
CA LEU A 74 -14.17 -6.04 10.33
C LEU A 74 -15.17 -5.75 11.45
N LYS A 75 -14.66 -5.32 12.62
CA LYS A 75 -15.50 -4.95 13.76
C LYS A 75 -16.45 -3.80 13.44
N ALA A 76 -15.97 -2.76 12.76
CA ALA A 76 -16.79 -1.61 12.37
C ALA A 76 -17.88 -1.98 11.36
N ALA A 77 -17.63 -2.97 10.49
CA ALA A 77 -18.59 -3.50 9.54
C ALA A 77 -19.50 -4.60 10.13
N ASN A 78 -19.36 -4.91 11.43
CA ASN A 78 -20.05 -6.00 12.12
C ASN A 78 -19.87 -7.37 11.43
N LEU A 79 -18.66 -7.63 10.92
CA LEU A 79 -18.28 -8.88 10.27
C LEU A 79 -17.62 -9.84 11.26
N PRO A 80 -17.71 -11.16 11.04
CA PRO A 80 -16.99 -12.14 11.84
C PRO A 80 -15.48 -11.94 11.72
N ASP A 81 -14.77 -12.42 12.74
CA ASP A 81 -13.32 -12.33 12.78
C ASP A 81 -12.70 -13.20 11.68
N SER A 82 -11.84 -12.62 10.84
CA SER A 82 -11.09 -13.34 9.80
C SER A 82 -9.62 -12.95 9.78
N ARG A 83 -8.76 -13.76 9.17
CA ARG A 83 -7.33 -13.46 9.04
C ARG A 83 -7.10 -12.65 7.77
N PHE A 84 -6.00 -11.91 7.73
CA PHE A 84 -5.64 -11.08 6.58
C PHE A 84 -5.31 -11.90 5.31
N HIS A 85 -4.98 -13.18 5.47
CA HIS A 85 -4.68 -14.11 4.36
C HIS A 85 -5.91 -14.89 3.89
N ASP A 86 -7.04 -14.78 4.60
CA ASP A 86 -8.31 -15.36 4.19
C ASP A 86 -8.95 -14.45 3.12
#